data_AF-A0A9N9X2X4-F1
#
_entry.id   AF-A0A9N9X2X4-F1
#
_cell.length_a   1.000
_cell.length_b   1.000
_cell.length_c   1.000
_cell.angle_alpha   90.00
_cell.angle_beta   90.00
_cell.angle_gamma   90.00
#
_symmetry.space_group_name_H-M   'P 1'
#
loop_
_entity.id
_entity.type
_entity.pdbx_description
1 polymer ?
#
loop_
_entity_poly.entity_id
_entity_poly.type
_entity_poly.pdbx_seq_one_letter_code
_entity_poly.pdbx_strand_id
1 'polypeptide(L)'
;MTKRHFSKCVDQVKKHFFPSVHLKELKKLARIDEKDITKGPVGVQVQLVNEDGEFEEDFVFEIFEGDGIQKRMIKSVFVPSPGATSCMAIAEYVAEEFFKECPKCDISHS
;
A
#
# COMPACT_ATOMS: atom_id res chain seq x y z
N MET A 1 0.85 -15.69 -12.62
CA MET A 1 2.19 -15.58 -12.00
C MET A 1 3.26 -15.61 -13.07
N THR A 2 3.66 -14.44 -13.55
CA THR A 2 4.68 -14.26 -14.58
C THR A 2 6.05 -14.61 -13.99
N LYS A 3 6.86 -15.43 -14.70
CA LYS A 3 8.20 -15.90 -14.25
C LYS A 3 9.14 -14.75 -13.81
N ARG A 4 8.90 -13.53 -14.29
CA ARG A 4 9.64 -12.30 -13.99
C ARG A 4 9.74 -11.99 -12.49
N HIS A 5 8.70 -12.27 -11.72
CA HIS A 5 8.61 -11.86 -10.31
C HIS A 5 8.84 -13.00 -9.29
N PHE A 6 8.98 -14.24 -9.79
CA PHE A 6 9.15 -15.41 -8.93
C PHE A 6 10.42 -15.35 -8.05
N SER A 7 11.53 -14.85 -8.60
CA SER A 7 12.78 -14.69 -7.83
C SER A 7 12.62 -13.75 -6.65
N LYS A 8 11.89 -12.64 -6.83
CA LYS A 8 11.63 -11.66 -5.76
C LYS A 8 10.78 -12.28 -4.65
N CYS A 9 9.74 -13.05 -4.99
CA CYS A 9 8.92 -13.76 -4.01
C CYS A 9 9.74 -14.79 -3.21
N VAL A 10 10.58 -15.57 -3.89
CA VAL A 10 11.45 -16.55 -3.24
C VAL A 10 12.42 -15.87 -2.27
N ASP A 11 12.99 -14.73 -2.66
CA ASP A 11 13.90 -13.98 -1.78
C ASP A 11 13.17 -13.38 -0.56
N GLN A 12 11.94 -12.89 -0.72
CA GLN A 12 11.14 -12.45 0.44
C GLN A 12 10.83 -13.58 1.41
N VAL A 13 10.42 -14.75 0.90
CA VAL A 13 10.14 -15.93 1.74
C VAL A 13 11.42 -16.35 2.48
N LYS A 14 12.56 -16.41 1.79
CA LYS A 14 13.84 -16.75 2.44
C LYS A 14 14.20 -15.78 3.56
N LYS A 15 14.01 -14.47 3.38
CA LYS A 15 14.29 -13.47 4.43
C LYS A 15 13.37 -13.64 5.65
N HIS A 16 12.11 -14.02 5.44
CA HIS A 16 11.16 -14.26 6.52
C HIS A 16 11.49 -15.53 7.33
N PHE A 17 11.87 -16.62 6.64
CA PHE A 17 12.22 -17.88 7.30
C PHE A 17 13.64 -17.89 7.91
N PHE A 18 14.57 -17.08 7.39
CA PHE A 18 15.95 -17.01 7.86
C PHE A 18 16.34 -15.60 8.34
N PRO A 19 16.06 -15.24 9.60
CA PRO A 19 16.39 -13.93 10.18
C PRO A 19 17.87 -13.56 10.07
N SER A 20 18.77 -14.55 10.07
CA SER A 20 20.21 -14.37 9.93
C SER A 20 20.60 -13.73 8.58
N VAL A 21 19.85 -14.03 7.51
CA VAL A 21 20.06 -13.42 6.19
C VAL A 21 19.61 -11.96 6.21
N HIS A 22 18.49 -11.67 6.88
CA HIS A 22 18.00 -10.30 7.06
C HIS A 22 18.95 -9.45 7.92
N LEU A 23 19.48 -10.01 9.02
CA LEU A 23 20.49 -9.36 9.86
C LEU A 23 21.74 -9.00 9.04
N LYS A 24 22.20 -9.89 8.14
CA LYS A 24 23.37 -9.62 7.30
C LYS A 24 23.15 -8.43 6.37
N GLU A 25 21.94 -8.22 5.87
CA GLU A 25 21.59 -7.05 5.09
C GLU A 25 21.52 -5.78 5.95
N LEU A 26 20.86 -5.86 7.11
CA LEU A 26 20.75 -4.73 8.05
C LEU A 26 22.11 -4.28 8.59
N LYS A 27 23.05 -5.22 8.78
CA LYS A 27 24.44 -4.94 9.19
C LYS A 27 25.20 -4.03 8.21
N LYS A 28 24.74 -3.89 6.97
CA LYS A 28 25.31 -2.93 6.00
C LYS A 28 24.90 -1.48 6.29
N LEU A 29 23.76 -1.28 6.96
CA LEU A 29 23.17 0.02 7.23
C LEU A 29 23.44 0.48 8.67
N ALA A 30 23.55 -0.46 9.62
CA ALA A 30 23.78 -0.16 11.04
C ALA A 30 24.62 -1.26 11.72
N ARG A 31 25.33 -0.89 12.80
CA ARG A 31 26.02 -1.86 13.67
C ARG A 31 25.01 -2.46 14.66
N ILE A 32 24.34 -3.53 14.26
CA ILE A 32 23.39 -4.29 15.08
C ILE A 32 23.84 -5.74 15.23
N ASP A 33 23.64 -6.36 16.39
CA ASP A 33 23.90 -7.78 16.62
C ASP A 33 22.62 -8.56 16.93
N GLU A 34 22.69 -9.89 16.87
CA GLU A 34 21.52 -10.77 17.09
C GLU A 34 20.84 -10.55 18.45
N LYS A 35 21.63 -10.17 19.46
CA LYS A 35 21.16 -9.83 20.81
C LYS A 35 20.28 -8.58 20.86
N ASP A 36 20.39 -7.71 19.86
CA ASP A 36 19.64 -6.45 19.78
C ASP A 36 18.28 -6.66 19.08
N ILE A 37 18.02 -7.86 18.54
CA ILE A 37 16.77 -8.20 17.86
C ILE A 37 15.81 -8.89 18.82
N THR A 38 14.64 -8.27 18.99
CA THR A 38 13.48 -8.89 19.65
C THR A 38 12.37 -9.11 18.65
N LYS A 39 11.64 -10.24 18.77
CA LYS A 39 10.47 -10.50 17.91
C LYS A 39 9.37 -9.46 18.20
N GLY A 40 8.97 -8.73 17.16
CA GLY A 40 7.82 -7.82 17.19
C GLY A 40 6.57 -8.44 16.55
N PRO A 41 5.44 -7.71 16.58
CA PRO A 41 4.25 -8.09 15.84
C PRO A 41 4.55 -8.17 14.33
N VAL A 42 3.91 -9.11 13.64
CA VAL A 42 4.04 -9.27 12.18
C VAL A 42 2.88 -8.56 11.52
N GLY A 43 3.17 -7.62 10.62
CA GLY A 43 2.20 -6.99 9.74
C GLY A 43 2.13 -7.72 8.41
N VAL A 44 0.92 -7.90 7.87
CA VAL A 44 0.73 -8.33 6.48
C VAL A 44 0.38 -7.09 5.67
N GLN A 45 1.21 -6.79 4.68
CA GLN A 45 0.86 -5.81 3.66
C GLN A 45 0.23 -6.57 2.48
N VAL A 46 -1.01 -6.21 2.13
CA VAL A 46 -1.61 -6.65 0.86
C VAL A 46 -0.74 -6.08 -0.26
N GLN A 47 -0.54 -6.78 -1.38
CA GLN A 47 0.16 -6.24 -2.55
C GLN A 47 -0.73 -6.41 -3.77
N LEU A 48 -0.88 -5.35 -4.57
CA LEU A 48 -1.69 -5.38 -5.78
C LEU A 48 -0.85 -5.91 -6.96
N VAL A 49 -1.44 -6.83 -7.72
CA VAL A 49 -0.83 -7.45 -8.90
C VAL A 49 -1.75 -7.22 -10.09
N ASN A 50 -1.25 -6.55 -11.11
CA ASN A 50 -2.00 -6.28 -12.33
C ASN A 50 -2.18 -7.54 -13.18
N GLU A 51 -3.04 -7.49 -14.18
CA GLU A 51 -3.29 -8.61 -15.11
C GLU A 51 -2.01 -9.04 -15.84
N ASP A 52 -1.12 -8.09 -16.14
CA ASP A 52 0.21 -8.33 -16.73
C ASP A 52 1.21 -8.99 -15.74
N GLY A 53 0.82 -9.09 -14.47
CA GLY A 53 1.60 -9.65 -13.37
C GLY A 53 2.75 -8.77 -12.90
N GLU A 54 2.67 -7.47 -13.20
CA GLU A 54 3.46 -6.42 -12.56
C GLU A 54 2.85 -6.05 -11.22
N PHE A 55 3.70 -5.61 -10.28
CA PHE A 55 3.26 -5.16 -8.97
C PHE A 55 2.99 -3.67 -9.03
N GLU A 56 1.83 -3.26 -8.52
CA GLU A 56 1.62 -1.84 -8.25
C GLU A 56 2.40 -1.44 -7.00
N GLU A 57 3.14 -0.35 -7.12
CA GLU A 57 4.03 0.16 -6.07
C GLU A 57 3.38 1.28 -5.24
N ASP A 58 2.24 1.82 -5.71
CA ASP A 58 1.49 2.89 -5.04
C ASP A 58 -0.01 2.55 -4.91
N PHE A 59 -0.75 3.34 -4.12
CA PHE A 59 -2.18 3.10 -3.90
C PHE A 59 -3.01 3.35 -5.16
N VAL A 60 -4.01 2.50 -5.36
CA VAL A 60 -4.95 2.61 -6.49
C VAL A 60 -6.32 2.97 -5.95
N PHE A 61 -6.94 4.01 -6.52
CA PHE A 61 -8.34 4.33 -6.28
C PHE A 61 -9.19 3.81 -7.43
N GLU A 62 -10.18 2.97 -7.10
CA GLU A 62 -11.25 2.59 -8.00
C GLU A 62 -12.49 3.41 -7.63
N ILE A 63 -12.93 4.28 -8.54
CA ILE A 63 -14.18 5.04 -8.45
C ILE A 63 -15.19 4.31 -9.33
N PHE A 64 -16.32 3.90 -8.75
CA PHE A 64 -17.31 3.12 -9.49
C PHE A 64 -18.31 4.04 -10.20
N GLU A 65 -18.30 4.02 -11.53
CA GLU A 65 -19.30 4.66 -12.37
C GLU A 65 -20.52 3.74 -12.58
N GLY A 66 -21.76 4.26 -12.49
CA GLY A 66 -22.99 3.48 -12.74
C GLY A 66 -24.08 3.69 -11.69
N ASP A 67 -25.35 3.36 -11.94
CA ASP A 67 -26.45 3.79 -11.05
C ASP A 67 -26.55 3.06 -9.69
N GLY A 68 -27.03 3.76 -8.66
CA GLY A 68 -27.31 3.21 -7.33
C GLY A 68 -26.22 3.49 -6.30
N ILE A 69 -25.98 2.53 -5.38
CA ILE A 69 -25.01 2.67 -4.27
C ILE A 69 -23.57 2.77 -4.79
N GLN A 70 -23.30 2.25 -5.98
CA GLN A 70 -21.95 2.16 -6.55
C GLN A 70 -21.31 3.55 -6.78
N LYS A 71 -22.06 4.58 -7.22
CA LYS A 71 -21.55 5.97 -7.35
C LYS A 71 -21.02 6.58 -6.05
N ARG A 72 -21.36 6.00 -4.90
CA ARG A 72 -20.99 6.51 -3.57
C ARG A 72 -19.84 5.72 -2.95
N MET A 73 -19.20 4.85 -3.72
CA MET A 73 -18.14 3.98 -3.25
C MET A 73 -16.84 4.32 -3.95
N ILE A 74 -15.81 4.59 -3.15
CA ILE A 74 -14.43 4.72 -3.61
C ILE A 74 -13.65 3.62 -2.90
N LYS A 75 -13.06 2.72 -3.68
CA LYS A 75 -12.25 1.63 -3.16
C LYS A 75 -10.79 2.03 -3.26
N SER A 76 -10.14 2.12 -2.11
CA SER A 76 -8.70 2.34 -2.04
C SER A 76 -8.00 1.00 -1.84
N VAL A 77 -7.15 0.62 -2.79
CA VAL A 77 -6.39 -0.62 -2.80
C VAL A 77 -4.92 -0.30 -2.55
N PHE A 78 -4.27 -1.12 -1.72
CA PHE A 78 -2.83 -1.02 -1.47
C PHE A 78 -2.38 0.33 -0.90
N VAL A 79 -3.16 0.97 -0.02
CA VAL A 79 -2.68 2.15 0.75
C VAL A 79 -1.49 1.72 1.60
N PRO A 80 -0.27 2.11 1.24
CA PRO A 80 0.89 1.67 1.97
C PRO A 80 0.96 2.43 3.31
N SER A 81 1.86 2.02 4.19
CA SER A 81 2.09 2.70 5.47
C SER A 81 2.53 4.19 5.41
N PRO A 82 2.75 4.87 4.26
CA PRO A 82 2.70 6.33 4.20
C PRO A 82 1.29 6.91 4.25
N GLY A 83 0.23 6.09 4.46
CA GLY A 83 -1.13 6.58 4.65
C GLY A 83 -1.25 7.67 5.72
N ALA A 84 -0.33 7.72 6.71
CA ALA A 84 -0.25 8.82 7.69
C ALA A 84 0.46 10.09 7.18
N THR A 85 1.41 9.97 6.26
CA THR A 85 2.12 11.11 5.65
C THR A 85 1.37 11.70 4.44
N SER A 86 0.52 10.92 3.78
CA SER A 86 -0.27 11.34 2.62
C SER A 86 -1.79 11.34 2.86
N CYS A 87 -2.24 11.18 4.12
CA CYS A 87 -3.68 11.16 4.44
C CYS A 87 -4.41 12.42 3.97
N MET A 88 -3.77 13.57 4.10
CA MET A 88 -4.36 14.86 3.70
C MET A 88 -4.52 14.93 2.19
N ALA A 89 -3.47 14.61 1.42
CA ALA A 89 -3.53 14.58 -0.05
C ALA A 89 -4.54 13.54 -0.56
N ILE A 90 -4.64 12.38 0.09
CA ILE A 90 -5.65 11.36 -0.23
C ILE A 90 -7.06 11.89 0.07
N ALA A 91 -7.25 12.55 1.21
CA ALA A 91 -8.54 13.11 1.59
C ALA A 91 -8.97 14.25 0.65
N GLU A 92 -8.05 15.12 0.25
CA GLU A 92 -8.27 16.18 -0.74
C GLU A 92 -8.68 15.58 -2.09
N TYR A 93 -7.93 14.60 -2.59
CA TYR A 93 -8.26 13.92 -3.85
C TYR A 93 -9.65 13.26 -3.81
N VAL A 94 -9.96 12.52 -2.74
CA VAL A 94 -11.27 11.88 -2.56
C VAL A 94 -12.40 12.91 -2.45
N ALA A 95 -12.16 14.02 -1.76
CA ALA A 95 -13.14 15.11 -1.64
C ALA A 95 -13.40 15.77 -3.00
N GLU A 96 -12.36 16.09 -3.77
CA GLU A 96 -12.50 16.65 -5.11
C GLU A 96 -13.30 15.73 -6.03
N GLU A 97 -12.99 14.43 -6.07
CA GLU A 97 -13.72 13.47 -6.90
C GLU A 97 -15.19 13.35 -6.48
N PHE A 98 -15.47 13.36 -5.17
CA PHE A 98 -16.85 13.32 -4.67
C PHE A 98 -17.63 14.61 -4.95
N PHE A 99 -17.01 15.78 -4.79
CA PHE A 99 -17.67 17.07 -5.02
C PHE A 99 -17.85 17.39 -6.51
N LYS A 100 -16.98 16.88 -7.40
CA LYS A 100 -17.21 16.94 -8.86
C LYS A 100 -18.54 16.30 -9.27
N GLU A 101 -18.91 15.19 -8.66
CA GLU A 101 -20.21 14.55 -8.91
C GLU A 101 -21.39 15.22 -8.18
N CYS A 102 -21.14 15.99 -7.11
CA CYS A 102 -22.17 16.64 -6.30
C CYS A 102 -21.94 18.14 -6.06
N PRO A 103 -22.23 19.02 -7.04
CA PRO A 103 -22.01 20.47 -6.94
C PRO A 103 -22.88 21.20 -5.90
N LYS A 104 -23.78 20.51 -5.19
CA LYS A 104 -24.64 21.09 -4.14
C LYS A 104 -24.02 21.01 -2.74
N CYS A 105 -22.88 20.33 -2.60
CA CYS A 105 -22.25 20.08 -1.31
C CYS A 105 -20.96 20.90 -1.10
N ASP A 106 -20.70 21.90 -1.95
CA ASP A 106 -19.54 22.78 -1.85
C ASP A 106 -19.56 23.51 -0.50
N ILE A 107 -18.61 23.17 0.36
CA ILE A 107 -18.46 23.71 1.72
C ILE A 107 -17.61 25.00 1.73
N SER A 108 -17.34 25.59 0.56
CA SER A 108 -16.52 26.80 0.38
C SER A 108 -17.16 28.10 0.92
N HIS A 109 -18.29 27.99 1.61
CA HIS A 109 -18.88 29.05 2.42
C HIS A 109 -18.95 28.60 3.89
N SER A 110 -17.82 28.65 4.60
CA SER A 110 -17.75 28.63 6.07
C SER A 110 -16.53 29.41 6.53
#